data_AF-A0A2E3AGJ1-F1
#
_entry.id   AF-A0A2E3AGJ1-F1
#
_cell.length_a   1.000
_cell.length_b   1.000
_cell.length_c   1.000
_cell.angle_alpha   90.00
_cell.angle_beta   90.00
_cell.angle_gamma   90.00
#
_symmetry.space_group_name_H-M   'P 1'
#
loop_
_entity.id
_entity.type
_entity.pdbx_description
1 polymer ?
#
loop_
_entity_poly.entity_id
_entity_poly.type
_entity_poly.pdbx_seq_one_letter_code
_entity_poly.pdbx_strand_id
1 'polypeptide(L)'
;MQKQNWETRQPPQLYTSEQKKRRDESIWTLIQGVLAPTQFIAFAISTVLVIWYLWTGDGYGLATISVLVKTTLLLTIMVTGAIWEKVVFGQYLLAPAFFWEDIVSFFVIFLHLAYVAFL
;
A
#
# COMPACT_ATOMS: atom_id res chain seq x y z
N MET A 1 36.21 -36.03 -1.89
CA MET A 1 35.16 -35.18 -2.48
C MET A 1 34.24 -34.71 -1.36
N GLN A 2 34.41 -33.46 -0.90
CA GLN A 2 33.54 -32.85 0.12
C GLN A 2 32.15 -32.61 -0.50
N LYS A 3 31.11 -33.20 0.09
CA LYS A 3 29.73 -32.93 -0.30
C LYS A 3 29.40 -31.50 0.13
N GLN A 4 29.22 -30.60 -0.83
CA GLN A 4 28.69 -29.26 -0.57
C GLN A 4 27.28 -29.41 0.01
N ASN A 5 27.13 -29.07 1.29
CA ASN A 5 25.82 -28.84 1.90
C ASN A 5 25.23 -27.60 1.24
N TRP A 6 24.35 -27.81 0.27
CA TRP A 6 23.43 -26.80 -0.19
C TRP A 6 22.44 -26.56 0.95
N GLU A 7 22.78 -25.66 1.87
CA GLU A 7 21.79 -25.15 2.81
C GLU A 7 20.63 -24.61 1.98
N THR A 8 19.49 -25.29 2.07
CA THR A 8 18.23 -24.75 1.59
C THR A 8 17.99 -23.48 2.39
N ARG A 9 18.38 -22.34 1.82
CA ARG A 9 17.92 -21.05 2.30
C ARG A 9 16.40 -21.08 2.14
N GLN A 10 15.72 -21.48 3.21
CA GLN A 10 14.28 -21.32 3.32
C GLN A 10 14.00 -19.87 2.97
N PRO A 11 13.14 -19.59 1.97
CA PRO A 11 12.78 -18.21 1.68
C PRO A 11 12.31 -17.58 2.99
N PRO A 12 12.73 -16.32 3.29
CA PRO A 12 12.35 -15.67 4.53
C PRO A 12 10.83 -15.78 4.69
N GLN A 13 10.38 -16.50 5.73
CA GLN A 13 8.96 -16.64 5.97
C GLN A 13 8.39 -15.25 6.28
N LEU A 14 7.39 -14.83 5.52
CA LEU A 14 6.72 -13.54 5.70
C LEU A 14 6.13 -13.40 7.11
N TYR A 15 5.77 -14.53 7.74
CA TYR A 15 5.23 -14.59 9.09
C TYR A 15 5.79 -15.81 9.84
N THR A 16 6.12 -15.63 11.11
CA THR A 16 6.22 -16.72 12.09
C THR A 16 4.83 -17.29 12.41
N SER A 17 4.75 -18.47 13.03
CA SER A 17 3.48 -19.07 13.45
C SER A 17 2.65 -18.13 14.33
N GLU A 18 3.30 -17.42 15.26
CA GLU A 18 2.67 -16.44 16.14
C GLU A 18 2.18 -15.20 15.37
N GLN A 19 2.96 -14.70 14.41
CA GLN A 19 2.55 -13.57 13.57
C GLN A 19 1.36 -13.94 12.68
N LYS A 20 1.36 -15.16 12.12
CA LYS A 20 0.24 -15.67 11.33
C LYS A 20 -1.04 -15.75 12.18
N LYS A 21 -0.95 -16.26 13.41
CA LYS A 21 -2.08 -16.28 14.34
C LYS A 21 -2.61 -14.87 14.62
N ARG A 22 -1.73 -13.92 14.96
CA ARG A 22 -2.13 -12.51 15.19
C ARG A 22 -2.80 -11.88 13.97
N ARG A 23 -2.30 -12.17 12.76
CA ARG A 23 -2.90 -11.70 11.51
C ARG A 23 -4.30 -12.27 11.32
N ASP A 24 -4.46 -13.57 11.52
CA ASP A 24 -5.72 -14.28 11.28
C ASP A 24 -6.80 -13.88 12.31
N GLU A 25 -6.41 -13.49 13.52
CA GLU A 25 -7.32 -12.99 14.57
C GLU A 25 -7.63 -11.48 14.44
N SER A 26 -6.90 -10.73 13.62
CA SER A 26 -6.99 -9.27 13.53
C SER A 26 -8.04 -8.80 12.51
N ILE A 27 -8.99 -7.97 12.98
CA ILE A 27 -9.97 -7.27 12.11
C ILE A 27 -9.29 -6.37 11.06
N TRP A 28 -8.08 -5.91 11.36
CA TRP A 28 -7.32 -5.05 10.46
C TRP A 28 -6.95 -5.78 9.16
N THR A 29 -6.80 -7.11 9.17
CA THR A 29 -6.57 -7.90 7.95
C THR A 29 -7.77 -7.81 7.01
N LEU A 30 -8.99 -7.83 7.54
CA LEU A 30 -10.20 -7.65 6.75
C LEU A 30 -10.30 -6.22 6.21
N ILE A 31 -10.00 -5.22 7.04
CA ILE A 31 -10.00 -3.81 6.64
C ILE A 31 -9.02 -3.60 5.47
N GLN A 32 -7.79 -4.11 5.57
CA GLN A 32 -6.81 -4.05 4.48
C GLN A 32 -7.27 -4.84 3.25
N GLY A 33 -7.88 -6.01 3.44
CA GLY A 33 -8.45 -6.82 2.37
C GLY A 33 -9.55 -6.11 1.56
N VAL A 34 -10.21 -5.09 2.13
CA VAL A 34 -11.19 -4.25 1.44
C VAL A 34 -10.57 -2.97 0.90
N LEU A 35 -9.70 -2.31 1.69
CA LEU A 35 -9.07 -1.05 1.31
C LEU A 35 -8.11 -1.21 0.13
N ALA A 36 -7.32 -2.29 0.08
CA ALA A 36 -6.37 -2.51 -1.01
C ALA A 36 -7.06 -2.65 -2.39
N PRO A 37 -8.11 -3.49 -2.56
CA PRO A 37 -8.88 -3.52 -3.81
C PRO A 37 -9.56 -2.19 -4.14
N THR A 38 -10.13 -1.52 -3.13
CA THR A 38 -10.77 -0.21 -3.30
C THR A 38 -9.78 0.82 -3.82
N GLN A 39 -8.58 0.85 -3.25
CA GLN A 39 -7.50 1.73 -3.67
C GLN A 39 -7.04 1.42 -5.09
N PHE A 40 -6.96 0.14 -5.47
CA PHE A 40 -6.60 -0.26 -6.83
C PHE A 40 -7.65 0.20 -7.87
N ILE A 41 -8.94 0.07 -7.55
CA ILE A 41 -10.03 0.56 -8.41
C ILE A 41 -9.96 2.09 -8.54
N ALA A 42 -9.79 2.80 -7.42
CA ALA A 42 -9.64 4.25 -7.44
C ALA A 42 -8.42 4.70 -8.26
N PHE A 43 -7.31 3.97 -8.15
CA PHE A 43 -6.12 4.19 -8.98
C PHE A 43 -6.41 4.01 -10.46
N ALA A 44 -7.08 2.93 -10.88
CA ALA A 44 -7.40 2.67 -12.28
C ALA A 44 -8.31 3.76 -12.86
N ILE A 45 -9.39 4.12 -12.15
CA ILE A 45 -10.31 5.18 -12.56
C ILE A 45 -9.58 6.53 -12.67
N SER A 46 -8.81 6.91 -11.65
CA SER A 46 -8.06 8.16 -11.64
C SER A 46 -7.05 8.22 -12.79
N THR A 47 -6.37 7.11 -13.09
CA THR A 47 -5.42 7.03 -14.20
C THR A 47 -6.08 7.27 -15.55
N VAL A 48 -7.25 6.64 -15.80
CA VAL A 48 -8.01 6.87 -17.03
C VAL A 48 -8.46 8.33 -17.15
N LEU A 49 -8.97 8.93 -16.08
CA LEU A 49 -9.41 10.32 -16.08
C LEU A 49 -8.25 11.31 -16.32
N VAL A 50 -7.09 11.07 -15.70
CA VAL A 50 -5.90 11.90 -15.91
C VAL A 50 -5.40 11.78 -17.35
N ILE A 51 -5.30 10.56 -17.89
CA ILE A 51 -4.89 10.35 -19.30
C ILE A 51 -5.88 11.03 -20.25
N TRP A 52 -7.18 10.88 -20.00
CA TRP A 52 -8.21 11.53 -20.80
C TRP A 52 -8.05 13.05 -20.80
N TYR A 53 -7.84 13.66 -19.64
CA TYR A 53 -7.56 15.10 -19.52
C TYR A 53 -6.27 15.50 -20.27
N LEU A 54 -5.19 14.76 -20.10
CA LEU A 54 -3.92 15.08 -20.77
C LEU A 54 -3.99 14.97 -22.29
N TRP A 55 -4.82 14.06 -22.82
CA TRP A 55 -4.96 13.86 -24.27
C TRP A 55 -5.96 14.86 -24.88
N THR A 56 -7.10 15.07 -24.25
CA THR A 56 -8.20 15.86 -24.84
C THR A 56 -8.23 17.32 -24.38
N GLY A 57 -7.65 17.62 -23.22
CA GLY A 57 -7.82 18.90 -22.53
C GLY A 57 -9.12 19.02 -21.72
N ASP A 58 -10.06 18.09 -21.89
CA ASP A 58 -11.36 18.09 -21.20
C ASP A 58 -11.30 17.32 -19.87
N GLY A 59 -12.25 17.58 -18.96
CA GLY A 59 -12.40 16.77 -17.76
C GLY A 59 -11.42 17.05 -16.62
N TYR A 60 -10.70 18.19 -16.66
CA TYR A 60 -9.80 18.63 -15.60
C TYR A 60 -10.40 18.47 -14.20
N GLY A 61 -11.64 18.94 -13.98
CA GLY A 61 -12.30 18.85 -12.68
C GLY A 61 -12.50 17.40 -12.19
N LEU A 62 -12.85 16.47 -13.09
CA LEU A 62 -12.99 15.06 -12.75
C LEU A 62 -11.64 14.40 -12.46
N ALA A 63 -10.60 14.75 -13.23
CA ALA A 63 -9.23 14.30 -12.97
C ALA A 63 -8.77 14.77 -11.58
N THR A 64 -8.93 16.06 -11.27
CA THR A 64 -8.59 16.64 -9.97
C THR A 64 -9.34 15.98 -8.81
N ILE A 65 -10.68 15.85 -8.91
CA ILE A 65 -11.49 15.18 -7.88
C ILE A 65 -11.02 13.74 -7.68
N SER A 66 -10.70 13.02 -8.76
CA SER A 66 -10.21 11.64 -8.66
C SER A 66 -8.87 11.56 -7.92
N VAL A 67 -7.98 12.53 -8.11
CA VAL A 67 -6.69 12.60 -7.41
C VAL A 67 -6.89 12.90 -5.92
N LEU A 68 -7.83 13.79 -5.56
CA LEU A 68 -8.18 14.07 -4.16
C LEU A 68 -8.76 12.84 -3.45
N VAL A 69 -9.66 12.13 -4.10
CA VAL A 69 -10.22 10.86 -3.59
C VAL A 69 -9.11 9.83 -3.40
N LYS A 70 -8.24 9.65 -4.41
CA LYS A 70 -7.11 8.71 -4.31
C LYS A 70 -6.14 9.08 -3.19
N THR A 71 -5.89 10.37 -2.99
CA THR A 71 -5.03 10.87 -1.90
C THR A 71 -5.61 10.53 -0.54
N THR A 72 -6.92 10.73 -0.35
CA THR A 72 -7.61 10.39 0.91
C THR A 72 -7.56 8.90 1.20
N LEU A 73 -7.76 8.06 0.17
CA LEU A 73 -7.66 6.61 0.29
C LEU A 73 -6.23 6.15 0.59
N LEU A 74 -5.21 6.73 -0.06
CA LEU A 74 -3.80 6.45 0.22
C LEU A 74 -3.43 6.74 1.68
N LEU A 75 -3.87 7.88 2.22
CA LEU A 75 -3.65 8.21 3.62
C LEU A 75 -4.38 7.24 4.55
N THR A 76 -5.62 6.88 4.21
CA THR A 76 -6.43 5.95 5.01
C THR A 76 -5.78 4.57 5.07
N ILE A 77 -5.44 3.99 3.92
CA ILE A 77 -4.85 2.65 3.85
C ILE A 77 -3.48 2.57 4.53
N MET A 78 -2.68 3.64 4.44
CA MET A 78 -1.40 3.78 5.13
C MET A 78 -1.59 3.80 6.65
N VAL A 79 -2.51 4.63 7.18
CA VAL A 79 -2.75 4.70 8.62
C VAL A 79 -3.27 3.37 9.16
N THR A 80 -4.25 2.76 8.49
CA THR A 80 -4.76 1.45 8.92
C THR A 80 -3.72 0.34 8.72
N GLY A 81 -2.78 0.50 7.77
CA GLY A 81 -1.69 -0.42 7.48
C GLY A 81 -0.65 -0.40 8.59
N ALA A 82 -0.27 0.81 9.03
CA ALA A 82 0.60 1.03 10.18
C ALA A 82 0.04 0.36 11.45
N ILE A 83 -1.27 0.49 11.69
CA ILE A 83 -1.94 -0.15 12.85
C ILE A 83 -1.92 -1.68 12.70
N TRP A 84 -2.23 -2.20 11.51
CA TRP A 84 -2.17 -3.64 11.24
C TRP A 84 -0.76 -4.20 11.48
N GLU A 85 0.27 -3.53 10.98
CA GLU A 85 1.67 -3.93 11.21
C GLU A 85 2.05 -3.90 12.68
N LYS A 86 1.57 -2.90 13.43
CA LYS A 86 1.81 -2.85 14.87
C LYS A 86 1.23 -4.06 15.59
N VAL A 87 0.03 -4.48 15.21
CA VAL A 87 -0.65 -5.65 15.78
C VAL A 87 0.07 -6.96 15.42
N VAL A 88 0.50 -7.11 14.16
CA VAL A 88 1.10 -8.37 13.68
C VAL A 88 2.59 -8.47 14.03
N PHE A 89 3.36 -7.40 13.82
CA PHE A 89 4.82 -7.38 13.92
C PHE A 89 5.36 -6.65 15.15
N GLY A 90 4.52 -5.91 15.88
CA GLY A 90 4.94 -5.16 17.06
C GLY A 90 5.63 -3.82 16.75
N GLN A 91 5.65 -3.38 15.48
CA GLN A 91 6.20 -2.09 15.03
C GLN A 91 5.24 -1.38 14.07
N TYR A 92 5.25 -0.05 14.06
CA TYR A 92 4.47 0.73 13.10
C TYR A 92 5.28 0.92 11.83
N LEU A 93 4.80 0.37 10.71
CA LEU A 93 5.43 0.46 9.40
C LEU A 93 6.87 -0.11 9.41
N LEU A 94 7.42 -0.29 8.22
CA LEU A 94 8.79 -0.74 7.97
C LEU A 94 9.11 -2.08 8.61
N ALA A 95 8.09 -2.93 8.86
CA ALA A 95 8.36 -4.32 9.22
C ALA A 95 9.22 -4.96 8.11
N PRO A 96 10.21 -5.81 8.43
CA PRO A 96 11.10 -6.38 7.42
C PRO A 96 10.38 -7.05 6.24
N ALA A 97 9.17 -7.57 6.48
CA ALA A 97 8.28 -8.16 5.49
C ALA A 97 7.65 -7.13 4.51
N PHE A 98 7.44 -5.88 4.95
CA PHE A 98 6.69 -4.83 4.25
C PHE A 98 7.50 -3.56 3.95
N PHE A 99 8.76 -3.52 4.36
CA PHE A 99 9.66 -2.37 4.22
C PHE A 99 9.61 -1.68 2.85
N TRP A 100 9.67 -2.44 1.77
CA TRP A 100 9.62 -1.89 0.41
C TRP A 100 8.24 -1.35 0.03
N GLU A 101 7.17 -1.98 0.50
CA GLU A 101 5.80 -1.50 0.29
C GLU A 101 5.60 -0.13 0.94
N ASP A 102 6.09 0.05 2.16
CA ASP A 102 5.99 1.31 2.90
C ASP A 102 6.82 2.43 2.27
N ILE A 103 8.05 2.15 1.84
CA ILE A 103 8.89 3.15 1.17
C ILE A 103 8.22 3.66 -0.10
N VAL A 104 7.70 2.75 -0.94
CA VAL A 104 7.00 3.13 -2.16
C VAL A 104 5.74 3.92 -1.82
N SER A 105 4.99 3.48 -0.80
CA SER A 105 3.77 4.16 -0.36
C SER A 105 4.06 5.58 0.15
N PHE A 106 5.13 5.78 0.92
CA PHE A 106 5.56 7.11 1.35
C PHE A 106 5.87 8.01 0.16
N PHE A 107 6.60 7.50 -0.84
CA PHE A 107 6.93 8.27 -2.03
C PHE A 107 5.68 8.66 -2.82
N VAL A 108 4.75 7.72 -3.04
CA VAL A 108 3.49 7.97 -3.74
C VAL A 108 2.63 8.99 -2.96
N ILE A 109 2.49 8.83 -1.65
CA ILE A 109 1.77 9.78 -0.79
C ILE A 109 2.41 11.16 -0.85
N PHE A 110 3.74 11.25 -0.79
CA PHE A 110 4.45 12.51 -0.89
C PHE A 110 4.13 13.24 -2.21
N LEU A 111 4.20 12.54 -3.35
CA LEU A 111 3.86 13.13 -4.64
C LEU A 111 2.41 13.62 -4.70
N HIS A 112 1.50 12.84 -4.11
CA HIS A 112 0.09 13.20 -4.01
C HIS A 112 -0.14 14.44 -3.17
N LEU A 113 0.45 14.49 -1.98
CA LEU A 113 0.37 15.65 -1.09
C LEU A 113 1.02 16.90 -1.71
N ALA A 114 2.15 16.74 -2.39
CA ALA A 114 2.80 17.83 -3.11
C ALA A 114 1.87 18.37 -4.20
N TYR A 115 1.30 17.50 -5.04
CA TYR A 115 0.35 17.93 -6.08
C TYR A 115 -0.86 18.66 -5.48
N VAL A 116 -1.46 18.11 -4.41
CA VAL A 116 -2.61 18.73 -3.73
C VAL A 116 -2.25 20.09 -3.11
N ALA A 117 -1.02 20.26 -2.62
CA ALA A 117 -0.56 21.53 -2.08
C ALA A 117 -0.36 22.63 -3.14
N PHE A 118 -0.14 22.24 -4.41
CA PHE A 118 0.03 23.15 -5.54
C PHE A 118 -1.24 23.32 -6.40
N LEU A 119 -2.32 22.61 -6.07
CA LEU A 119 -3.62 22.68 -6.75
C LEU A 119 -4.30 24.02 -6.48
#